data_AF-A0A7X9Q4R1-F1
#
_entry.id   AF-A0A7X9Q4R1-F1
#
_cell.length_a   1.000
_cell.length_b   1.000
_cell.length_c   1.000
_cell.angle_alpha   90.00
_cell.angle_beta   90.00
_cell.angle_gamma   90.00
#
_symmetry.space_group_name_H-M   'P 1'
#
loop_
_entity.id
_entity.type
_entity.pdbx_description
1 polymer ?
#
loop_
_entity_poly.entity_id
_entity_poly.type
_entity_poly.pdbx_seq_one_letter_code
_entity_poly.pdbx_strand_id
1 'polypeptide(L)'
;MKHFYKKARLFLLIISSLVATNVFAQINEGFTTAIPLPTGWASQNLSGPTIGSTGWFQGNTTVFNAYNGAPTSYIAANFNNVAGSGTISNWLFTPEVPLANGNIISFYTRGTGSIFPDRLQLR
;
A
#
# COMPACT_ATOMS: atom_id res chain seq x y z
N MET A 1 -5.05 17.59 79.47
CA MET A 1 -4.59 17.92 78.10
C MET A 1 -4.86 16.71 77.21
N LYS A 2 -5.84 16.77 76.29
CA LYS A 2 -6.20 15.65 75.41
C LYS A 2 -5.49 15.81 74.07
N HIS A 3 -4.54 14.93 73.74
CA HIS A 3 -3.84 14.94 72.46
C HIS A 3 -4.74 14.38 71.34
N PHE A 4 -5.00 15.21 70.34
CA PHE A 4 -5.64 14.81 69.08
C PHE A 4 -4.57 14.39 68.06
N TYR A 5 -4.54 13.11 67.67
CA TYR A 5 -3.76 12.65 66.53
C TYR A 5 -4.66 12.59 65.28
N LYS A 6 -4.40 13.44 64.27
CA LYS A 6 -5.03 13.34 62.96
C LYS A 6 -4.30 12.28 62.13
N LYS A 7 -5.00 11.20 61.76
CA LYS A 7 -4.49 10.16 60.86
C LYS A 7 -4.41 10.73 59.44
N ALA A 8 -3.21 11.02 58.95
CA ALA A 8 -2.98 11.34 57.54
C ALA A 8 -3.11 10.05 56.72
N ARG A 9 -4.06 10.01 55.78
CA ARG A 9 -4.19 8.90 54.82
C ARG A 9 -3.38 9.25 53.58
N LEU A 10 -2.36 8.44 53.29
CA LEU A 10 -1.55 8.51 52.09
C LEU A 10 -2.37 7.94 50.91
N PHE A 11 -2.60 8.74 49.88
CA PHE A 11 -3.24 8.29 48.63
C PHE A 11 -2.13 8.07 47.59
N LEU A 12 -1.92 6.82 47.19
CA LEU A 12 -0.95 6.47 46.14
C LEU A 12 -1.64 6.59 44.79
N LEU A 13 -1.22 7.56 43.97
CA LEU A 13 -1.71 7.73 42.60
C LEU A 13 -0.87 6.85 41.67
N ILE A 14 -1.45 5.77 41.14
CA ILE A 14 -0.83 4.98 40.07
C ILE A 14 -1.19 5.67 38.74
N ILE A 15 -0.23 6.38 38.16
CA ILE A 15 -0.34 6.91 36.80
C ILE A 15 0.02 5.76 35.85
N SER A 16 -0.99 5.09 35.30
CA SER A 16 -0.81 4.22 34.14
C SER A 16 -0.61 5.11 32.92
N SER A 17 0.59 5.13 32.36
CA SER A 17 0.83 5.73 31.05
C SER A 17 0.15 4.87 29.99
N LEU A 18 -0.84 5.43 29.30
CA LEU A 18 -1.27 4.89 28.02
C LEU A 18 -0.08 5.02 27.07
N VAL A 19 0.53 3.89 26.70
CA VAL A 19 1.39 3.84 25.52
C VAL A 19 0.45 3.93 24.33
N ALA A 20 0.35 5.11 23.71
CA ALA A 20 -0.22 5.20 22.37
C ALA A 20 0.71 4.42 21.45
N THR A 21 0.29 3.22 21.05
CA THR A 21 0.94 2.54 19.93
C THR A 21 0.69 3.41 18.71
N ASN A 22 1.75 3.97 18.13
CA ASN A 22 1.65 4.54 16.80
C ASN A 22 1.20 3.40 15.88
N VAL A 23 -0.06 3.43 15.46
CA VAL A 23 -0.52 2.60 14.35
C VAL A 23 0.14 3.20 13.12
N PHE A 24 1.34 2.71 12.79
CA PHE A 24 1.99 3.07 11.54
C PHE A 24 1.11 2.54 10.40
N ALA A 25 0.39 3.43 9.72
CA ALA A 25 0.00 3.16 8.35
C ALA A 25 1.27 3.29 7.50
N GLN A 26 2.04 2.21 7.38
CA GLN A 26 3.07 2.16 6.36
C GLN A 26 2.41 1.75 5.05
N ILE A 27 2.24 2.76 4.20
CA ILE A 27 1.57 2.75 2.89
C ILE A 27 0.14 2.21 2.97
N ASN A 28 -0.82 3.13 2.96
CA ASN A 28 -2.22 2.83 2.67
C ASN A 28 -2.60 3.55 1.38
N GLU A 29 -2.47 2.84 0.26
CA GLU A 29 -2.67 3.41 -1.07
C GLU A 29 -3.88 2.78 -1.75
N GLY A 30 -4.81 3.62 -2.20
CA GLY A 30 -6.02 3.24 -2.92
C GLY A 30 -5.99 3.61 -4.41
N PHE A 31 -4.94 4.31 -4.87
CA PHE A 31 -4.74 4.77 -6.24
C PHE A 31 -5.95 5.52 -6.80
N THR A 32 -6.57 6.37 -5.98
CA THR A 32 -7.59 7.35 -6.45
C THR A 32 -7.04 8.19 -7.60
N THR A 33 -5.74 8.48 -7.58
CA THR A 33 -4.98 8.95 -8.73
C THR A 33 -3.71 8.12 -8.86
N ALA A 34 -3.55 7.48 -10.01
CA ALA A 34 -2.40 6.65 -10.33
C ALA A 34 -1.45 7.33 -11.32
N ILE A 35 -1.93 8.32 -12.08
CA ILE A 35 -1.12 9.13 -13.01
C ILE A 35 -1.46 10.61 -12.82
N PRO A 36 -0.52 11.46 -12.37
CA PRO A 36 0.83 11.08 -11.91
C PRO A 36 0.77 10.11 -10.71
N LEU A 37 1.85 9.34 -10.51
CA LEU A 37 1.94 8.42 -9.38
C LEU A 37 1.81 9.19 -8.05
N PRO A 38 1.22 8.58 -7.01
CA PRO A 38 1.17 9.18 -5.68
C PRO A 38 2.58 9.50 -5.18
N THR A 39 2.71 10.50 -4.30
CA THR A 39 4.01 10.98 -3.83
C THR A 39 4.87 9.85 -3.26
N GLY A 40 6.13 9.78 -3.71
CA GLY A 40 7.10 8.78 -3.29
C GLY A 40 7.02 7.46 -4.06
N TRP A 41 5.93 7.18 -4.77
CA TRP A 41 5.88 6.04 -5.68
C TRP A 41 6.69 6.32 -6.94
N ALA A 42 7.27 5.26 -7.50
CA ALA A 42 7.96 5.30 -8.78
C ALA A 42 7.61 4.07 -9.61
N SER A 43 7.88 4.11 -10.92
CA SER A 43 7.70 2.97 -11.79
C SER A 43 8.81 2.84 -12.82
N GLN A 44 9.09 1.63 -13.26
CA GLN A 44 10.05 1.36 -14.32
C GLN A 44 9.57 0.23 -15.22
N ASN A 45 9.37 0.52 -16.50
CA ASN A 45 9.10 -0.50 -17.50
C ASN A 45 10.43 -0.99 -18.11
N LEU A 46 10.77 -2.24 -17.84
CA LEU A 46 11.91 -2.99 -18.35
C LEU A 46 11.47 -4.14 -19.28
N SER A 47 10.26 -4.04 -19.86
CA SER A 47 9.75 -5.04 -20.81
C SER A 47 10.61 -5.11 -22.07
N GLY A 48 10.65 -6.28 -22.70
CA GLY A 48 11.47 -6.52 -23.89
C GLY A 48 10.83 -7.52 -24.85
N PRO A 49 11.22 -7.53 -26.14
CA PRO A 49 12.40 -6.86 -26.70
C PRO A 49 12.20 -5.37 -27.01
N THR A 50 10.96 -4.89 -27.05
CA THR A 50 10.65 -3.47 -27.31
C THR A 50 9.60 -3.02 -26.31
N ILE A 51 9.89 -1.89 -25.63
CA ILE A 51 8.95 -1.26 -24.70
C ILE A 51 7.66 -0.92 -25.44
N GLY A 52 6.52 -1.27 -24.83
CA GLY A 52 5.21 -1.01 -25.40
C GLY A 52 4.72 0.42 -25.17
N SER A 53 3.46 0.66 -25.54
CA SER A 53 2.84 1.99 -25.46
C SER A 53 2.38 2.38 -24.06
N THR A 54 2.37 1.46 -23.09
CA THR A 54 1.92 1.72 -21.72
C THR A 54 2.99 1.39 -20.68
N GLY A 55 2.81 1.93 -19.47
CA GLY A 55 3.46 1.49 -18.25
C GLY A 55 2.41 1.04 -17.22
N TRP A 56 2.59 1.45 -15.97
CA TRP A 56 1.47 1.50 -15.02
C TRP A 56 0.55 2.68 -15.36
N PHE A 57 -0.77 2.48 -15.22
CA PHE A 57 -1.77 3.48 -15.58
C PHE A 57 -3.01 3.42 -14.67
N GLN A 58 -3.88 4.44 -14.76
CA GLN A 58 -5.13 4.52 -13.99
C GLN A 58 -6.10 3.39 -14.33
N GLY A 59 -6.83 2.89 -13.33
CA GLY A 59 -7.88 1.91 -13.51
C GLY A 59 -8.92 2.27 -14.59
N ASN A 60 -9.42 1.23 -15.28
CA ASN A 60 -10.35 1.33 -16.40
C ASN A 60 -11.64 0.53 -16.12
N THR A 61 -12.74 1.25 -15.93
CA THR A 61 -14.06 0.69 -15.62
C THR A 61 -14.66 -0.15 -16.74
N THR A 62 -14.19 -0.03 -17.99
CA THR A 62 -14.63 -0.92 -19.07
C THR A 62 -14.11 -2.34 -18.91
N VAL A 63 -13.09 -2.55 -18.06
CA VAL A 63 -12.53 -3.87 -17.74
C VAL A 63 -13.11 -4.36 -16.41
N PHE A 64 -12.95 -3.57 -15.34
CA PHE A 64 -13.62 -3.80 -14.06
C PHE A 64 -13.54 -2.57 -13.15
N ASN A 65 -14.42 -2.52 -12.16
CA ASN A 65 -14.34 -1.53 -11.08
C ASN A 65 -13.31 -1.93 -10.02
N ALA A 66 -12.80 -0.92 -9.31
CA ALA A 66 -11.95 -1.06 -8.14
C ALA A 66 -12.58 -1.95 -7.05
N TYR A 67 -11.72 -2.57 -6.23
CA TYR A 67 -12.16 -3.32 -5.04
C TYR A 67 -12.81 -2.40 -3.99
N ASN A 68 -12.31 -1.18 -3.85
CA ASN A 68 -12.82 -0.16 -2.93
C ASN A 68 -12.57 1.24 -3.50
N GLY A 69 -13.33 2.24 -3.04
CA GLY A 69 -13.23 3.63 -3.51
C GLY A 69 -14.02 3.90 -4.79
N ALA A 70 -13.58 4.89 -5.58
CA ALA A 70 -14.21 5.20 -6.86
C ALA A 70 -13.96 4.06 -7.87
N PRO A 71 -14.81 3.87 -8.90
CA PRO A 71 -14.67 2.78 -9.86
C PRO A 71 -13.28 2.64 -10.51
N THR A 72 -12.54 3.74 -10.67
CA THR A 72 -11.17 3.77 -11.22
C THR A 72 -10.06 3.72 -10.18
N SER A 73 -10.35 3.69 -8.87
CA SER A 73 -9.38 3.71 -7.76
C SER A 73 -8.58 2.41 -7.64
N TYR A 74 -7.75 2.14 -8.64
CA TYR A 74 -6.74 1.10 -8.67
C TYR A 74 -5.70 1.46 -9.74
N ILE A 75 -4.48 0.93 -9.60
CA ILE A 75 -3.45 1.04 -10.63
C ILE A 75 -3.38 -0.25 -11.45
N ALA A 76 -3.13 -0.12 -12.74
CA ALA A 76 -3.23 -1.21 -13.70
C ALA A 76 -1.99 -1.31 -14.60
N ALA A 77 -1.72 -2.52 -15.08
CA ALA A 77 -0.80 -2.84 -16.15
C ALA A 77 -1.47 -3.85 -17.09
N ASN A 78 -1.06 -3.90 -18.35
CA ASN A 78 -1.59 -4.86 -19.34
C ASN A 78 -0.52 -5.25 -20.36
N PHE A 79 -0.91 -6.07 -21.34
CA PHE A 79 -0.01 -6.57 -22.38
C PHE A 79 0.69 -5.50 -23.21
N ASN A 80 0.15 -4.27 -23.29
CA ASN A 80 0.78 -3.15 -24.00
C ASN A 80 2.01 -2.57 -23.28
N ASN A 81 2.47 -3.19 -22.19
CA ASN A 81 3.77 -2.90 -21.59
C ASN A 81 4.93 -3.35 -22.48
N VAL A 82 4.69 -4.30 -23.40
CA VAL A 82 5.62 -4.70 -24.46
C VAL A 82 4.99 -4.44 -25.83
N ALA A 83 5.78 -4.06 -26.83
CA ALA A 83 5.30 -3.95 -28.19
C ALA A 83 5.30 -5.34 -28.86
N GLY A 84 4.17 -5.73 -29.44
CA GLY A 84 4.03 -7.02 -30.13
C GLY A 84 4.08 -8.19 -29.15
N SER A 85 5.11 -9.04 -29.26
CA SER A 85 5.31 -10.21 -28.40
C SER A 85 6.62 -10.09 -27.64
N GLY A 86 6.59 -10.45 -26.36
CA GLY A 86 7.78 -10.45 -25.53
C GLY A 86 7.49 -10.65 -24.06
N THR A 87 8.49 -10.39 -23.24
CA THR A 87 8.44 -10.54 -21.79
C THR A 87 8.11 -9.20 -21.15
N ILE A 88 7.02 -9.17 -20.38
CA ILE A 88 6.64 -8.01 -19.59
C ILE A 88 7.45 -8.01 -18.29
N SER A 89 8.08 -6.87 -18.01
CA SER A 89 8.83 -6.61 -16.77
C SER A 89 8.57 -5.16 -16.38
N ASN A 90 7.44 -4.92 -15.73
CA ASN A 90 7.02 -3.57 -15.31
C ASN A 90 6.96 -3.49 -13.79
N TRP A 91 7.72 -2.56 -13.21
CA TRP A 91 7.96 -2.44 -11.79
C TRP A 91 7.23 -1.22 -11.21
N LEU A 92 6.64 -1.39 -10.04
CA LEU A 92 6.05 -0.34 -9.24
C LEU A 92 6.75 -0.35 -7.88
N PHE A 93 7.31 0.79 -7.49
CA PHE A 93 8.05 0.96 -6.26
C PHE A 93 7.22 1.81 -5.30
N THR A 94 7.08 1.34 -4.07
CA THR A 94 6.49 2.12 -3.00
C THR A 94 7.39 3.30 -2.62
N PRO A 95 6.87 4.28 -1.86
CA PRO A 95 7.72 5.18 -1.08
C PRO A 95 8.68 4.39 -0.19
N GLU A 96 9.81 5.01 0.15
CA GLU A 96 10.74 4.46 1.11
C GLU A 96 10.07 4.36 2.49
N VAL A 97 10.08 3.16 3.06
CA VAL A 97 9.47 2.87 4.35
C VAL A 97 10.42 1.99 5.17
N PRO A 98 10.62 2.28 6.47
CA PRO A 98 11.46 1.42 7.32
C PRO A 98 10.81 0.04 7.49
N LEU A 99 11.47 -1.01 7.00
CA LEU A 99 11.01 -2.39 7.19
C LEU A 99 11.58 -2.98 8.48
N ALA A 100 10.73 -3.67 9.22
CA ALA A 100 11.08 -4.40 10.43
C ALA A 100 10.42 -5.79 10.44
N ASN A 101 11.03 -6.73 11.16
CA ASN A 101 10.47 -8.07 11.32
C ASN A 101 9.06 -7.99 11.91
N GLY A 102 8.12 -8.69 11.28
CA GLY A 102 6.71 -8.68 11.65
C GLY A 102 5.86 -7.63 10.91
N ASN A 103 6.45 -6.83 10.02
CA ASN A 103 5.64 -6.05 9.07
C ASN A 103 4.84 -6.97 8.14
N ILE A 104 3.64 -6.52 7.78
CA ILE A 104 2.70 -7.25 6.93
C ILE A 104 2.45 -6.39 5.69
N ILE A 105 2.55 -7.02 4.52
CA ILE A 105 2.12 -6.44 3.25
C ILE A 105 0.80 -7.11 2.86
N SER A 106 -0.21 -6.32 2.53
CA SER A 106 -1.53 -6.80 2.11
C SER A 106 -2.02 -5.94 0.96
N PHE A 107 -2.48 -6.58 -0.11
CA PHE A 107 -2.97 -5.90 -1.31
C PHE A 107 -3.99 -6.78 -2.04
N TYR A 108 -4.82 -6.14 -2.86
CA TYR A 108 -5.79 -6.80 -3.73
C TYR A 108 -5.26 -6.84 -5.15
N THR A 109 -5.51 -7.95 -5.84
CA THR A 109 -5.22 -8.08 -7.27
C THR A 109 -6.43 -8.63 -7.99
N ARG A 110 -6.55 -8.28 -9.27
CA ARG A 110 -7.59 -8.80 -10.14
C ARG A 110 -7.06 -8.85 -11.57
N GLY A 111 -7.30 -9.98 -12.24
CA GLY A 111 -7.06 -10.15 -13.67
C GLY A 111 -8.35 -10.46 -14.42
N THR A 112 -8.29 -10.49 -15.76
CA THR A 112 -9.45 -10.78 -16.62
C THR A 112 -9.61 -12.27 -16.95
N GLY A 113 -8.75 -13.15 -16.42
CA GLY A 113 -8.82 -14.59 -16.68
C GLY A 113 -8.36 -14.98 -18.10
N SER A 114 -7.33 -14.33 -18.62
CA SER A 114 -6.74 -14.61 -19.92
C SER A 114 -6.02 -15.97 -19.97
N ILE A 115 -5.83 -16.52 -21.18
CA ILE A 115 -4.93 -17.67 -21.41
C ILE A 115 -3.46 -17.31 -21.22
N PHE A 116 -3.12 -16.02 -21.30
CA PHE A 116 -1.79 -15.51 -21.00
C PHE A 116 -1.67 -15.25 -19.49
N PRO A 117 -0.64 -15.80 -18.82
CA PRO A 117 -0.54 -15.69 -17.37
C PRO A 117 -0.11 -14.29 -16.93
N ASP A 118 -0.91 -13.66 -16.07
CA ASP A 118 -0.54 -12.45 -15.34
C ASP A 118 0.32 -12.83 -14.12
N ARG A 119 1.64 -12.86 -14.30
CA ARG A 119 2.59 -13.21 -13.21
C ARG A 119 2.91 -11.97 -12.37
N LEU A 120 2.54 -11.99 -11.09
CA LEU A 120 2.87 -10.94 -10.13
C LEU A 120 3.96 -11.42 -9.15
N GLN A 121 4.88 -10.53 -8.81
CA GLN A 121 5.92 -10.75 -7.81
C GLN A 121 5.95 -9.57 -6.84
N LEU A 122 6.20 -9.85 -5.57
CA LEU A 122 6.55 -8.87 -4.54
C LEU A 122 8.02 -9.09 -4.18
N ARG A 123 8.79 -8.01 -4.03
CA ARG A 123 10.24 -8.04 -3.77
C ARG A 123 10.63 -7.02 -2.71
#